data_AF-A0A7S3PVM8-F1
#
_entry.id   AF-A0A7S3PVM8-F1
#
_cell.length_a   1.000
_cell.length_b   1.000
_cell.length_c   1.000
_cell.angle_alpha   90.00
_cell.angle_beta   90.00
_cell.angle_gamma   90.00
#
_symmetry.space_group_name_H-M   'P 1'
#
loop_
_entity.id
_entity.type
_entity.pdbx_description
1 polymer ?
#
loop_
_entity_poly.entity_id
_entity_poly.type
_entity_poly.pdbx_seq_one_letter_code
_entity_poly.pdbx_strand_id
1 'polypeptide(L)'
;MAAASTIPTRITQMLGCKYPLICPGMSWISTAELVAAVSNAGGVGILATGPLSPQETREAIHKIRRLAPNKPFGIGATLLMPGSKENAKVALEERVPLINVSLGKPDWIAEGAREYG
;
A
#
# COMPACT_ATOMS: atom_id res chain seq x y z
N MET A 1 -25.38 -12.50 -6.27
CA MET A 1 -24.54 -11.59 -7.10
C MET A 1 -23.51 -12.45 -7.81
N ALA A 2 -23.42 -12.37 -9.13
CA ALA A 2 -22.41 -13.12 -9.88
C ALA A 2 -21.01 -12.70 -9.41
N ALA A 3 -20.17 -13.66 -9.05
CA ALA A 3 -18.77 -13.41 -8.76
C ALA A 3 -18.13 -12.87 -10.05
N ALA A 4 -17.96 -11.55 -10.14
CA ALA A 4 -17.37 -10.97 -11.34
C ALA A 4 -15.95 -11.52 -11.51
N SER A 5 -15.68 -12.03 -12.70
CA SER A 5 -14.44 -12.71 -13.08
C SER A 5 -13.25 -11.76 -12.98
N THR A 6 -12.16 -12.24 -12.38
CA THR A 6 -10.87 -11.55 -12.35
C THR A 6 -10.36 -11.32 -13.77
N ILE A 7 -9.78 -10.14 -14.06
CA ILE A 7 -9.10 -9.88 -15.34
C ILE A 7 -7.65 -10.37 -15.20
N PRO A 8 -7.25 -11.50 -15.84
CA PRO A 8 -5.93 -12.08 -15.60
C PRO A 8 -4.82 -11.24 -16.23
N THR A 9 -3.92 -10.72 -15.39
CA THR A 9 -2.70 -10.01 -15.77
C THR A 9 -1.58 -10.36 -14.79
N ARG A 10 -0.33 -10.02 -15.12
CA ARG A 10 0.79 -10.16 -14.17
C ARG A 10 0.54 -9.40 -12.86
N ILE A 11 -0.11 -8.23 -12.90
CA ILE A 11 -0.40 -7.42 -11.71
C ILE A 11 -1.47 -8.08 -10.83
N THR A 12 -2.58 -8.54 -11.41
CA THR A 12 -3.65 -9.20 -10.64
C THR A 12 -3.16 -10.51 -10.01
N GLN A 13 -2.28 -11.25 -10.70
CA GLN A 13 -1.65 -12.45 -10.16
C GLN A 13 -0.66 -12.13 -9.03
N MET A 14 0.21 -11.13 -9.23
CA MET A 14 1.24 -10.74 -8.27
C MET A 14 0.64 -10.17 -6.97
N LEU A 15 -0.38 -9.32 -7.07
CA LEU A 15 -0.96 -8.63 -5.91
C LEU A 15 -2.22 -9.32 -5.35
N GLY A 16 -2.75 -10.35 -6.02
CA GLY A 16 -4.00 -11.00 -5.61
C GLY A 16 -5.23 -10.08 -5.68
N CYS A 17 -5.23 -9.09 -6.57
CA CYS A 17 -6.37 -8.19 -6.78
C CYS A 17 -7.24 -8.63 -7.98
N LYS A 18 -8.46 -8.10 -8.04
CA LYS A 18 -9.45 -8.46 -9.07
C LYS A 18 -9.25 -7.69 -10.37
N TYR A 19 -8.92 -6.41 -10.23
CA TYR A 19 -8.71 -5.49 -11.34
C TYR A 19 -7.27 -4.99 -11.35
N PRO A 20 -6.62 -4.86 -12.52
CA PRO A 20 -5.27 -4.30 -12.65
C PRO A 20 -5.29 -2.76 -12.51
N LEU A 21 -5.97 -2.25 -11.48
CA LEU A 21 -6.16 -0.83 -11.22
C LEU A 21 -5.53 -0.48 -9.87
N ILE A 22 -4.58 0.44 -9.91
CA ILE A 22 -3.87 0.94 -8.73
C ILE A 22 -4.26 2.40 -8.55
N CYS A 23 -4.80 2.75 -7.37
CA CYS A 23 -5.06 4.13 -7.01
C CYS A 23 -3.80 4.70 -6.33
N PRO A 24 -3.15 5.73 -6.90
CA PRO A 24 -1.87 6.22 -6.41
C PRO A 24 -1.98 6.89 -5.03
N GLY A 25 -0.85 6.92 -4.32
CA GLY A 25 -0.73 7.65 -3.05
C GLY A 25 -0.59 9.14 -3.29
N MET A 26 -1.59 9.92 -2.91
CA MET A 26 -1.61 11.37 -3.01
C MET A 26 -1.72 11.97 -1.61
N SER A 27 -0.70 12.73 -1.18
CA SER A 27 -0.68 13.38 0.14
C SER A 27 -1.98 14.13 0.40
N TRP A 28 -2.52 13.98 1.61
CA TRP A 28 -3.80 14.56 2.07
C TRP A 28 -5.07 13.96 1.46
N ILE A 29 -4.97 13.19 0.38
CA ILE A 29 -6.12 12.60 -0.32
C ILE A 29 -6.23 11.10 -0.04
N SER A 30 -5.13 10.36 -0.17
CA SER A 30 -5.11 8.90 -0.03
C SER A 30 -5.06 8.48 1.44
N THR A 31 -6.18 8.68 2.14
CA THR A 31 -6.42 8.26 3.52
C THR A 31 -6.66 6.75 3.62
N ALA A 32 -6.66 6.22 4.84
CA ALA A 32 -6.96 4.81 5.12
C ALA A 32 -8.33 4.37 4.55
N GLU A 33 -9.34 5.23 4.65
CA GLU A 33 -10.68 4.98 4.13
C GLU A 33 -10.71 4.87 2.61
N LEU A 34 -10.03 5.79 1.91
CA LEU A 34 -9.97 5.74 0.45
C LEU A 34 -9.26 4.47 -0.01
N VAL A 35 -8.13 4.14 0.62
CA VAL A 35 -7.36 2.94 0.31
C VAL A 35 -8.21 1.69 0.52
N ALA A 36 -8.88 1.58 1.66
CA ALA A 36 -9.76 0.46 1.96
C ALA A 36 -10.94 0.35 0.97
N ALA A 37 -11.54 1.48 0.58
CA ALA A 37 -12.63 1.49 -0.40
C ALA A 37 -12.16 0.94 -1.77
N VAL A 38 -10.99 1.37 -2.25
CA VAL A 38 -10.40 0.87 -3.51
C VAL A 38 -10.08 -0.63 -3.41
N SER A 39 -9.46 -1.07 -2.31
CA SER A 39 -9.12 -2.48 -2.08
C SER A 39 -10.38 -3.37 -1.99
N ASN A 40 -11.45 -2.91 -1.36
CA ASN A 40 -12.73 -3.61 -1.31
C ASN A 40 -13.43 -3.67 -2.68
N ALA A 41 -13.29 -2.62 -3.50
CA ALA A 41 -13.78 -2.62 -4.87
C ALA A 41 -13.02 -3.59 -5.79
N GLY A 42 -11.85 -4.09 -5.35
CA GLY A 42 -11.05 -5.09 -6.05
C GLY A 42 -9.82 -4.55 -6.77
N GLY A 43 -9.52 -3.25 -6.63
CA GLY A 43 -8.24 -2.66 -7.02
C GLY A 43 -7.22 -2.71 -5.89
N VAL A 44 -6.18 -1.87 -5.98
CA VAL A 44 -5.18 -1.68 -4.92
C VAL A 44 -5.05 -0.20 -4.62
N GLY A 45 -5.42 0.23 -3.42
CA GLY A 45 -5.18 1.59 -2.96
C GLY A 45 -3.78 1.75 -2.36
N ILE A 46 -3.15 2.90 -2.56
CA ILE A 46 -1.85 3.23 -1.96
C ILE A 46 -2.04 4.35 -0.94
N LEU A 47 -1.69 4.09 0.33
CA LEU A 47 -1.71 5.08 1.41
C LEU A 47 -0.62 6.12 1.19
N ALA A 48 -0.98 7.40 1.27
CA ALA A 48 0.01 8.47 1.24
C ALA A 48 0.58 8.69 2.65
N THR A 49 1.85 8.35 2.84
CA THR A 49 2.53 8.50 4.15
C THR A 49 3.21 9.85 4.33
N GLY A 50 3.31 10.68 3.29
CA GLY A 50 4.02 11.97 3.34
C GLY A 50 3.57 12.91 4.47
N PRO A 51 2.26 13.07 4.73
CA PRO A 51 1.77 13.89 5.85
C PRO A 51 1.82 13.21 7.23
N LEU A 52 2.18 11.92 7.31
CA LEU A 52 2.02 11.11 8.51
C LEU A 52 3.35 10.93 9.24
N SER A 53 3.29 10.91 10.57
CA SER A 53 4.35 10.35 11.40
C SER A 53 4.40 8.81 11.29
N PRO A 54 5.47 8.16 11.78
CA PRO A 54 5.56 6.70 11.81
C PRO A 54 4.44 6.03 12.60
N GLN A 55 4.03 6.66 13.71
CA GLN A 55 2.94 6.16 14.53
C GLN A 55 1.59 6.25 13.79
N GLU A 56 1.29 7.39 13.18
CA GLU A 56 0.08 7.57 12.37
C GLU A 56 0.08 6.66 11.14
N THR A 57 1.25 6.41 10.54
CA THR A 57 1.41 5.44 9.44
C THR A 57 1.01 4.04 9.89
N ARG A 58 1.49 3.59 11.06
CA ARG A 58 1.12 2.27 11.63
C ARG A 58 -0.38 2.19 11.91
N GLU A 59 -0.94 3.22 12.53
CA GLU A 59 -2.37 3.30 12.83
C GLU A 59 -3.24 3.26 11.56
N ALA A 60 -2.82 3.98 10.51
CA ALA A 60 -3.47 3.98 9.21
C ALA A 60 -3.40 2.60 8.54
N ILE A 61 -2.25 1.92 8.58
CA ILE A 61 -2.09 0.54 8.10
C ILE A 61 -3.07 -0.41 8.81
N HIS A 62 -3.11 -0.37 10.14
CA HIS A 62 -4.04 -1.19 10.91
C HIS A 62 -5.50 -0.86 10.58
N LYS A 63 -5.83 0.42 10.40
CA LYS A 63 -7.17 0.87 10.00
C LYS A 63 -7.56 0.32 8.63
N ILE A 64 -6.66 0.35 7.64
CA ILE A 64 -6.91 -0.26 6.33
C ILE A 64 -7.19 -1.75 6.47
N ARG A 65 -6.37 -2.50 7.23
CA ARG A 65 -6.59 -3.94 7.46
C ARG A 65 -7.94 -4.24 8.13
N ARG A 66 -8.43 -3.36 9.02
CA ARG A 66 -9.77 -3.48 9.62
C ARG A 66 -10.90 -3.21 8.63
N LEU A 67 -10.75 -2.18 7.78
CA LEU A 67 -11.79 -1.75 6.83
C LEU A 67 -11.85 -2.61 5.55
N ALA A 68 -10.71 -3.18 5.14
CA ALA A 68 -10.57 -4.04 3.97
C ALA A 68 -9.84 -5.35 4.34
N PRO A 69 -10.47 -6.22 5.16
CA PRO A 69 -9.84 -7.44 5.64
C PRO A 69 -9.49 -8.37 4.49
N ASN A 70 -8.26 -8.92 4.53
CA ASN A 70 -7.72 -9.84 3.53
C ASN A 70 -7.68 -9.27 2.09
N LYS A 71 -7.63 -7.93 1.93
CA LYS A 71 -7.46 -7.28 0.63
C LYS A 71 -6.06 -6.68 0.49
N PRO A 72 -5.46 -6.73 -0.72
CA PRO A 72 -4.19 -6.10 -0.96
C PRO A 72 -4.33 -4.57 -0.93
N PHE A 73 -3.34 -3.91 -0.35
CA PHE A 73 -3.16 -2.47 -0.39
C PHE A 73 -1.66 -2.17 -0.41
N GLY A 74 -1.31 -0.92 -0.69
CA GLY A 74 0.07 -0.47 -0.62
C GLY A 74 0.25 0.80 0.19
N ILE A 75 1.50 1.20 0.33
CA ILE A 75 1.90 2.49 0.87
C ILE A 75 2.83 3.20 -0.10
N GLY A 76 2.85 4.52 -0.06
CA GLY A 76 3.81 5.36 -0.76
C GLY A 76 5.00 5.71 0.13
N ALA A 77 6.21 5.66 -0.42
CA ALA A 77 7.46 6.08 0.20
C ALA A 77 8.21 7.02 -0.75
N THR A 78 8.04 8.32 -0.57
CA THR A 78 8.75 9.36 -1.32
C THR A 78 10.04 9.72 -0.59
N LEU A 79 11.13 8.97 -0.84
CA LEU A 79 12.27 8.85 0.07
C LEU A 79 13.09 10.12 0.30
N LEU A 80 13.02 11.11 -0.60
CA LEU A 80 13.64 12.42 -0.39
C LEU A 80 12.84 13.34 0.56
N MET A 81 11.61 12.97 0.94
CA MET A 81 10.77 13.76 1.84
C MET A 81 11.05 13.44 3.32
N PRO A 82 10.94 14.43 4.22
CA PRO A 82 11.07 14.21 5.66
C PRO A 82 10.16 13.09 6.17
N GLY A 83 10.67 12.23 7.06
CA GLY A 83 9.91 11.14 7.68
C GLY A 83 9.63 9.93 6.77
N SER A 84 9.88 10.02 5.46
CA SER A 84 9.57 8.93 4.53
C SER A 84 10.36 7.65 4.82
N LYS A 85 11.59 7.76 5.33
CA LYS A 85 12.42 6.60 5.65
C LYS A 85 11.83 5.83 6.84
N GLU A 86 11.41 6.55 7.87
CA GLU A 86 10.81 6.00 9.07
C GLU A 86 9.45 5.36 8.74
N ASN A 87 8.64 6.02 7.90
CA ASN A 87 7.36 5.46 7.44
C ASN A 87 7.56 4.19 6.57
N ALA A 88 8.60 4.15 5.74
CA ALA A 88 8.95 2.96 4.97
C ALA A 88 9.41 1.79 5.87
N LYS A 89 10.13 2.07 6.98
CA LYS A 89 10.45 1.03 7.98
C LYS A 89 9.20 0.46 8.63
N VAL A 90 8.25 1.33 9.02
CA VAL A 90 6.95 0.88 9.55
C VAL A 90 6.23 -0.02 8.54
N ALA A 91 6.27 0.32 7.24
CA ALA A 91 5.67 -0.52 6.21
C ALA A 91 6.30 -1.93 6.11
N LEU A 92 7.62 -2.02 6.28
CA LEU A 92 8.35 -3.30 6.32
C LEU A 92 8.00 -4.10 7.58
N GLU A 93 8.01 -3.46 8.76
CA GLU A 93 7.64 -4.07 10.04
C GLU A 93 6.21 -4.65 9.98
N GLU A 94 5.28 -3.88 9.40
CA GLU A 94 3.88 -4.24 9.23
C GLU A 94 3.62 -5.18 8.04
N ARG A 95 4.67 -5.57 7.31
CA ARG A 95 4.63 -6.47 6.15
C ARG A 95 3.56 -6.04 5.15
N VAL A 96 3.63 -4.79 4.71
CA VAL A 96 2.71 -4.26 3.70
C VAL A 96 2.97 -4.97 2.36
N PRO A 97 1.91 -5.44 1.65
CA PRO A 97 2.07 -6.20 0.40
C PRO A 97 2.70 -5.43 -0.77
N LEU A 98 2.54 -4.10 -0.80
CA LEU A 98 3.07 -3.24 -1.85
C LEU A 98 3.69 -1.97 -1.26
N ILE A 99 4.96 -1.73 -1.58
CA ILE A 99 5.64 -0.47 -1.25
C ILE A 99 5.97 0.25 -2.55
N ASN A 100 5.27 1.36 -2.82
CA ASN A 100 5.54 2.22 -3.96
C ASN A 100 6.59 3.26 -3.58
N VAL A 101 7.79 3.15 -4.16
CA VAL A 101 8.89 4.06 -3.88
C VAL A 101 9.01 5.11 -4.98
N SER A 102 9.21 6.36 -4.60
CA SER A 102 9.57 7.45 -5.50
C SER A 102 10.69 8.29 -4.89
N LEU A 103 11.42 9.04 -5.73
CA LEU A 103 12.48 9.97 -5.31
C LEU A 103 13.44 9.36 -4.28
N GLY A 104 14.31 8.43 -4.70
CA GLY A 104 15.36 7.87 -3.86
C GLY A 104 15.77 6.45 -4.27
N LYS A 105 16.74 5.88 -3.56
CA LYS A 105 17.24 4.52 -3.78
C LYS A 105 16.49 3.49 -2.92
N PRO A 106 15.79 2.52 -3.52
CA PRO A 106 14.91 1.60 -2.80
C PRO A 106 15.60 0.32 -2.30
N ASP A 107 16.92 0.15 -2.47
CA ASP A 107 17.62 -1.14 -2.30
C ASP A 107 17.29 -1.82 -0.96
N TRP A 108 17.40 -1.11 0.15
CA TRP A 108 17.10 -1.62 1.50
C TRP A 108 15.62 -1.95 1.73
N ILE A 109 14.71 -1.27 1.02
CA ILE A 109 13.27 -1.56 1.06
C ILE A 109 12.99 -2.84 0.27
N ALA A 110 13.61 -2.97 -0.92
CA ALA A 110 13.44 -4.13 -1.77
C ALA A 110 14.02 -5.39 -1.11
N GLU A 111 15.16 -5.28 -0.43
CA GLU A 111 15.75 -6.35 0.38
C GLU A 111 14.83 -6.74 1.54
N GLY A 112 14.39 -5.78 2.36
CA GLY A 112 13.51 -6.05 3.49
C GLY A 112 12.15 -6.61 3.10
N ALA A 113 11.55 -6.14 1.99
CA ALA A 113 10.27 -6.66 1.52
C ALA A 113 10.38 -8.11 1.07
N ARG A 114 11.48 -8.47 0.38
CA ARG A 114 11.72 -9.84 -0.10
C ARG A 114 11.77 -10.87 1.03
N GLU A 115 12.08 -10.47 2.27
CA GLU A 115 12.08 -11.37 3.43
C GLU A 115 10.67 -11.86 3.81
N TYR A 116 9.61 -11.15 3.42
CA TYR A 116 8.22 -11.52 3.76
C TYR A 116 7.31 -11.76 2.56
N GLY A 117 7.81 -11.62 1.33
CA GLY A 117 7.12 -11.93 0.07
C GLY A 117 6.61 -10.70 -0.65
#